data_AF-A0A177CBW8-F1
#
_entry.id   AF-A0A177CBW8-F1
#
_cell.length_a   1.000
_cell.length_b   1.000
_cell.length_c   1.000
_cell.angle_alpha   90.00
_cell.angle_beta   90.00
_cell.angle_gamma   90.00
#
_symmetry.space_group_name_H-M   'P 1'
#
loop_
_entity.id
_entity.type
_entity.pdbx_description
1 polymer ?
#
loop_
_entity_poly.entity_id
_entity_poly.type
_entity_poly.pdbx_seq_one_letter_code
_entity_poly.pdbx_strand_id
1 'polypeptide(L)'
;MTDVPFSGIFKAASKLDTSIDAPPYTPGLEKCGFHTNFGKTFYGHLEANPERALKFSKAMSGWSLVTLFLLLSFDLDDTDSALNTKVVDIGGGNGNISVDLVQHYASLTFTVQDISFHQLYSAQPADVKDRVAFQQYDYTTPQPIRDAGVYIFRIAFHNNDEEAMKMLRAIILTLESRSDDHVLLIND
;
A
#
# COMPACT_ATOMS: atom_id res chain seq x y z
N MET A 1 26.69 4.97 18.71
CA MET A 1 25.55 4.10 19.04
C MET A 1 24.99 3.58 17.72
N THR A 2 25.06 2.27 17.48
CA THR A 2 24.48 1.65 16.29
C THR A 2 22.96 1.78 16.35
N ASP A 3 22.34 2.44 15.37
CA ASP A 3 20.87 2.51 15.26
C ASP A 3 20.35 1.11 14.92
N VAL A 4 19.86 0.40 15.94
CA VAL A 4 19.37 -0.97 15.81
C VAL A 4 18.10 -0.93 14.95
N PRO A 5 17.98 -1.79 13.91
CA PRO A 5 16.72 -1.96 13.20
C PRO A 5 15.61 -2.23 14.22
N PHE A 6 14.46 -1.56 14.10
CA PHE A 6 13.33 -1.61 15.05
C PHE A 6 13.46 -0.83 16.37
N SER A 7 14.57 -0.12 16.63
CA SER A 7 14.73 0.68 17.87
C SER A 7 13.57 1.67 18.08
N GLY A 8 13.05 2.24 16.99
CA GLY A 8 11.90 3.15 17.05
C GLY A 8 10.58 2.47 17.40
N ILE A 9 10.35 1.25 16.89
CA ILE A 9 9.13 0.50 17.16
C ILE A 9 9.08 0.04 18.62
N PHE A 10 10.20 -0.46 19.17
CA PHE A 10 10.26 -0.84 20.58
C PHE A 10 10.08 0.36 21.52
N LYS A 11 10.64 1.54 21.17
CA LYS A 11 10.39 2.78 21.92
C LYS A 11 8.92 3.18 21.88
N ALA A 12 8.27 3.10 20.72
CA ALA A 12 6.84 3.34 20.58
C ALA A 12 6.00 2.34 21.40
N ALA A 13 6.33 1.06 21.35
CA ALA A 13 5.65 0.01 22.11
C ALA A 13 5.74 0.24 23.62
N SER A 14 6.87 0.77 24.11
CA SER A 14 7.04 1.14 25.53
C SER A 14 6.16 2.31 26.00
N LYS A 15 5.41 2.95 25.10
CA LYS A 15 4.45 4.03 25.41
C LYS A 15 2.99 3.60 25.27
N LEU A 16 2.73 2.31 25.04
CA LEU A 16 1.38 1.79 24.87
C LEU A 16 0.52 1.99 26.11
N ASP A 17 1.07 1.75 27.30
CA ASP A 17 0.43 1.99 28.60
C ASP A 17 -0.10 3.43 28.70
N THR A 18 0.78 4.39 28.40
CA THR A 18 0.47 5.83 28.45
C THR A 18 -0.63 6.19 27.45
N SER A 19 -0.62 5.59 26.26
CA SER A 19 -1.64 5.86 25.23
C SER A 19 -3.00 5.21 25.52
N ILE A 20 -3.01 4.05 26.18
CA ILE A 20 -4.23 3.32 26.54
C ILE A 20 -4.92 3.98 27.72
N ASP A 21 -4.16 4.42 28.72
CA ASP A 21 -4.70 5.01 29.95
C ASP A 21 -5.17 6.46 29.79
N ALA A 22 -4.89 7.11 28.66
CA ALA A 22 -5.30 8.49 28.39
C ALA A 22 -6.83 8.61 28.17
N PRO A 23 -7.58 9.32 29.04
CA PRO A 23 -9.03 9.42 28.91
C PRO A 23 -9.46 10.57 27.98
N PRO A 24 -10.50 10.38 27.13
CA PRO A 24 -11.13 9.11 26.81
C PRO A 24 -10.22 8.24 25.94
N TYR A 25 -10.18 6.92 26.20
CA TYR A 25 -9.47 6.01 25.32
C TYR A 25 -10.08 6.06 23.92
N THR A 26 -9.26 6.35 22.92
CA THR A 26 -9.67 6.32 21.52
C THR A 26 -8.48 5.86 20.70
N PRO A 27 -8.55 4.71 20.02
CA PRO A 27 -7.46 4.29 19.13
C PRO A 27 -7.38 5.21 17.91
N GLY A 28 -6.20 5.34 17.32
CA GLY A 28 -6.02 6.07 16.07
C GLY A 28 -4.56 6.36 15.76
N LEU A 29 -4.30 6.86 14.56
CA LEU A 29 -2.94 7.17 14.08
C LEU A 29 -2.22 8.21 14.96
N GLU A 30 -2.97 9.17 15.51
CA GLU A 30 -2.46 10.19 16.44
C GLU A 30 -2.66 9.84 17.92
N LYS A 31 -3.34 8.72 18.20
CA LYS A 31 -3.68 8.25 19.54
C LYS A 31 -3.18 6.82 19.75
N CYS A 32 -1.87 6.66 19.61
CA CYS A 32 -1.18 5.39 19.79
C CYS A 32 0.22 5.62 20.38
N GLY A 33 0.85 4.55 20.90
CA GLY A 33 2.19 4.63 21.49
C GLY A 33 3.26 5.20 20.54
N PHE A 34 3.11 5.02 19.22
CA PHE A 34 4.02 5.63 18.25
C PHE A 34 3.91 7.16 18.25
N HIS A 35 2.69 7.69 18.16
CA HIS A 35 2.46 9.12 18.22
C HIS A 35 2.85 9.71 19.59
N THR A 36 2.57 9.02 20.69
CA THR A 36 3.01 9.41 22.03
C THR A 36 4.54 9.53 22.13
N ASN A 37 5.28 8.64 21.46
CA ASN A 37 6.74 8.65 21.52
C ASN A 37 7.38 9.67 20.54
N PHE A 38 6.82 9.85 19.34
CA PHE A 38 7.45 10.63 18.26
C PHE A 38 6.72 11.92 17.88
N GLY A 39 5.51 12.16 18.40
CA GLY A 39 4.68 13.32 18.07
C GLY A 39 4.23 13.40 16.61
N LYS A 40 4.27 12.28 15.88
CA LYS A 40 3.92 12.15 14.46
C LYS A 40 3.27 10.80 14.22
N THR A 41 2.41 10.69 13.20
CA THR A 41 1.94 9.39 12.70
C THR A 41 3.13 8.56 12.19
N PHE A 42 2.96 7.24 12.08
CA PHE A 42 4.03 6.36 11.59
C PHE A 42 4.59 6.80 10.23
N TYR A 43 3.72 6.96 9.24
CA TYR A 43 4.12 7.41 7.91
C TYR A 43 4.64 8.86 7.90
N GLY A 44 4.04 9.76 8.69
CA GLY A 44 4.55 11.14 8.84
C GLY A 44 5.95 11.19 9.48
N HIS A 45 6.32 10.22 10.31
CA HIS A 45 7.69 10.07 10.81
C HIS A 45 8.63 9.52 9.73
N LEU A 46 8.19 8.59 8.88
CA LEU A 46 8.99 8.09 7.76
C LEU A 46 9.28 9.19 6.73
N GLU A 47 8.27 9.98 6.36
CA GLU A 47 8.43 11.13 5.44
C GLU A 47 9.45 12.15 5.97
N ALA A 48 9.39 12.45 7.28
CA ALA A 48 10.35 13.35 7.91
C ALA A 48 11.75 12.75 8.06
N ASN A 49 11.94 11.45 7.83
CA ASN A 49 13.22 10.74 8.04
C ASN A 49 13.53 9.79 6.86
N PRO A 50 14.05 10.31 5.72
CA PRO A 50 14.27 9.53 4.50
C PRO A 50 15.13 8.28 4.67
N GLU A 51 16.15 8.30 5.53
CA GLU A 51 16.96 7.12 5.82
C GLU A 51 16.12 5.98 6.44
N ARG A 52 15.15 6.33 7.29
CA ARG A 52 14.21 5.38 7.90
C ARG A 52 13.17 4.90 6.89
N ALA A 53 12.67 5.79 6.04
CA ALA A 53 11.78 5.42 4.93
C ALA A 53 12.45 4.41 3.99
N LEU A 54 13.75 4.58 3.70
CA LEU A 54 14.52 3.64 2.89
C LEU A 54 14.67 2.27 3.57
N LYS A 55 14.97 2.24 4.88
CA LYS A 55 15.03 0.98 5.65
C LYS A 55 13.67 0.28 5.66
N PHE A 56 12.58 1.03 5.83
CA PHE A 56 11.22 0.51 5.77
C PHE A 56 10.89 -0.06 4.38
N SER A 57 11.21 0.67 3.30
CA SER A 57 11.02 0.22 1.92
C SER A 57 11.76 -1.09 1.63
N LYS A 58 13.01 -1.23 2.11
CA LYS A 58 13.77 -2.49 2.01
C LYS A 58 13.10 -3.65 2.76
N ALA A 59 12.57 -3.40 3.96
CA ALA A 59 11.82 -4.41 4.70
C ALA A 59 10.56 -4.85 3.94
N MET A 60 9.80 -3.90 3.39
CA MET A 60 8.62 -4.18 2.56
C MET A 60 8.97 -4.93 1.26
N SER A 61 10.16 -4.73 0.72
CA SER A 61 10.69 -5.49 -0.42
C SER A 61 10.97 -6.96 -0.08
N GLY A 62 11.43 -7.25 1.14
CA GLY A 62 11.54 -8.63 1.60
C GLY A 62 10.16 -9.27 1.77
N TRP A 63 9.20 -8.50 2.29
CA TRP A 63 7.84 -8.98 2.50
C TRP A 63 7.05 -9.22 1.21
N SER A 64 7.31 -8.44 0.15
CA SER A 64 6.67 -8.66 -1.16
C SER A 64 6.97 -10.05 -1.72
N LEU A 65 8.20 -10.55 -1.55
CA LEU A 65 8.58 -11.91 -1.97
C LEU A 65 7.75 -12.99 -1.28
N VAL A 66 7.41 -12.78 0.00
CA VAL A 66 6.57 -13.70 0.76
C VAL A 66 5.12 -13.62 0.28
N THR A 67 4.62 -12.45 -0.13
CA THR A 67 3.22 -12.33 -0.57
C THR A 67 3.00 -12.60 -2.06
N LEU A 68 4.07 -12.65 -2.86
CA LEU A 68 3.98 -12.78 -4.32
C LEU A 68 3.25 -14.05 -4.74
N PHE A 69 3.54 -15.18 -4.08
CA PHE A 69 2.91 -16.46 -4.42
C PHE A 69 1.39 -16.45 -4.28
N LEU A 70 0.84 -15.67 -3.34
CA LEU A 70 -0.60 -15.53 -3.16
C LEU A 70 -1.22 -14.86 -4.37
N LEU A 71 -0.60 -13.81 -4.90
CA LEU A 71 -1.10 -13.09 -6.08
C LEU A 71 -0.92 -13.89 -7.36
N LEU A 72 0.15 -14.67 -7.48
CA LEU A 72 0.35 -15.60 -8.62
C LEU A 72 -0.61 -16.80 -8.59
N SER A 73 -1.30 -17.06 -7.47
CA SER A 73 -2.33 -18.10 -7.41
C SER A 73 -3.66 -17.67 -8.03
N PHE A 74 -3.84 -16.37 -8.27
CA PHE A 74 -4.98 -15.84 -9.02
C PHE A 74 -4.61 -15.78 -10.50
N ASP A 75 -5.50 -16.29 -11.34
CA ASP A 75 -5.36 -16.15 -12.79
C ASP A 75 -5.77 -14.72 -13.19
N LEU A 76 -4.78 -13.83 -13.27
CA LEU A 76 -5.00 -12.42 -13.63
C LEU A 76 -4.98 -12.19 -15.14
N ASP A 77 -4.62 -13.21 -15.92
CA ASP A 77 -4.48 -13.17 -17.37
C ASP A 77 -5.44 -14.19 -17.99
N ASP A 78 -6.68 -14.21 -17.48
CA ASP A 78 -7.79 -14.96 -18.08
C ASP A 78 -8.12 -14.32 -19.43
N THR A 79 -7.35 -14.71 -20.45
CA THR A 79 -7.46 -14.23 -21.83
C THR A 79 -8.75 -14.68 -22.53
N ASP A 80 -9.46 -15.66 -21.95
CA ASP A 80 -10.78 -16.10 -22.44
C ASP A 80 -11.90 -15.20 -21.91
N SER A 81 -11.71 -14.61 -20.74
CA SER A 81 -12.50 -13.47 -20.28
C SER A 81 -12.05 -12.20 -20.99
N ALA A 82 -12.97 -11.32 -21.41
CA ALA A 82 -12.63 -10.02 -21.99
C ALA A 82 -12.08 -9.03 -20.93
N LEU A 83 -11.39 -9.53 -19.89
CA LEU A 83 -10.96 -8.75 -18.75
C LEU A 83 -9.94 -7.71 -19.18
N ASN A 84 -10.20 -6.49 -18.76
CA ASN A 84 -9.36 -5.35 -19.06
C ASN A 84 -7.96 -5.53 -18.44
N THR A 85 -6.91 -5.41 -19.26
CA THR A 85 -5.52 -5.67 -18.88
C THR A 85 -4.89 -4.59 -17.98
N LYS A 86 -5.63 -3.54 -17.63
CA LYS A 86 -5.19 -2.49 -16.72
C LYS A 86 -5.40 -2.92 -15.26
N VAL A 87 -4.31 -2.92 -14.50
CA VAL A 87 -4.28 -3.21 -13.06
C VAL A 87 -3.87 -1.96 -12.28
N VAL A 88 -4.55 -1.70 -11.16
CA VAL A 88 -4.21 -0.62 -10.23
C VAL A 88 -3.80 -1.20 -8.88
N ASP A 89 -2.54 -0.99 -8.50
CA ASP A 89 -1.95 -1.44 -7.22
C ASP A 89 -2.01 -0.27 -6.21
N ILE A 90 -3.04 -0.28 -5.35
CA ILE A 90 -3.37 0.81 -4.42
C ILE A 90 -2.64 0.61 -3.10
N GLY A 91 -1.80 1.58 -2.72
CA GLY A 91 -0.88 1.44 -1.59
C GLY A 91 0.33 0.55 -1.94
N GLY A 92 0.70 0.49 -3.23
CA GLY A 92 1.74 -0.41 -3.73
C GLY A 92 3.18 0.00 -3.37
N GLY A 93 3.37 1.13 -2.69
CA GLY A 93 4.68 1.61 -2.25
C GLY A 93 5.61 1.90 -3.43
N ASN A 94 6.73 1.19 -3.49
CA ASN A 94 7.71 1.30 -4.57
C ASN A 94 7.41 0.38 -5.76
N GLY A 95 6.28 -0.35 -5.74
CA GLY A 95 5.82 -1.16 -6.86
C GLY A 95 6.48 -2.52 -7.02
N ASN A 96 7.23 -3.03 -6.02
CA ASN A 96 7.93 -4.32 -6.14
C ASN A 96 7.03 -5.46 -6.64
N ILE A 97 5.81 -5.57 -6.09
CA ILE A 97 4.85 -6.60 -6.51
C ILE A 97 4.42 -6.38 -7.96
N SER A 98 4.07 -5.16 -8.34
CA SER A 98 3.69 -4.84 -9.72
C SER A 98 4.82 -5.12 -10.72
N VAL A 99 6.06 -4.83 -10.35
CA VAL A 99 7.27 -5.13 -11.14
C VAL A 99 7.50 -6.63 -11.30
N ASP A 100 7.20 -7.44 -10.28
CA ASP A 100 7.30 -8.90 -10.37
C ASP A 100 6.14 -9.47 -11.20
N LEU A 101 4.89 -9.07 -10.90
CA LEU A 101 3.69 -9.56 -11.59
C LEU A 101 3.71 -9.25 -13.09
N VAL A 102 4.18 -8.06 -13.49
CA VAL A 102 4.25 -7.69 -14.92
C VAL A 102 5.24 -8.57 -15.70
N GLN A 103 6.20 -9.22 -15.04
CA GLN A 103 7.10 -10.19 -15.70
C GLN A 103 6.42 -11.54 -15.92
N HIS A 104 5.46 -11.91 -15.06
CA HIS A 104 4.68 -13.14 -15.17
C HIS A 104 3.50 -13.00 -16.15
N TYR A 105 2.92 -11.80 -16.22
CA TYR A 105 1.75 -11.52 -17.06
C TYR A 105 2.12 -10.54 -18.19
N ALA A 106 2.30 -11.07 -19.40
CA ALA A 106 2.77 -10.31 -20.55
C ALA A 106 1.75 -9.27 -21.05
N SER A 107 0.46 -9.56 -20.90
CA SER A 107 -0.65 -8.71 -21.36
C SER A 107 -0.95 -7.52 -20.43
N LEU A 108 -0.62 -7.65 -19.15
CA LEU A 108 -1.03 -6.70 -18.11
C LEU A 108 -0.16 -5.44 -18.07
N THR A 109 -0.82 -4.34 -17.72
CA THR A 109 -0.19 -3.05 -17.43
C THR A 109 -0.61 -2.59 -16.04
N PHE A 110 0.31 -1.97 -15.30
CA PHE A 110 0.14 -1.62 -13.90
C PHE A 110 0.23 -0.12 -13.71
N THR A 111 -0.65 0.41 -12.86
CA THR A 111 -0.45 1.73 -12.24
C THR A 111 -0.33 1.54 -10.73
N VAL A 112 0.86 1.82 -10.20
CA VAL A 112 1.17 1.79 -8.77
C VAL A 112 0.77 3.12 -8.16
N GLN A 113 -0.11 3.08 -7.16
CA GLN A 113 -0.59 4.24 -6.44
C GLN A 113 -0.08 4.22 -4.99
N ASP A 114 0.43 5.35 -4.51
CA ASP A 114 0.82 5.53 -3.11
C ASP A 114 0.71 7.00 -2.72
N ILE A 115 0.47 7.27 -1.44
CA ILE A 115 0.46 8.65 -0.92
C ILE A 115 1.88 9.23 -0.86
N SER A 116 2.89 8.37 -0.66
CA SER A 116 4.28 8.75 -0.49
C SER A 116 5.01 8.85 -1.82
N PHE A 117 5.32 10.08 -2.23
CA PHE A 117 6.21 10.34 -3.37
C PHE A 117 7.55 9.61 -3.24
N HIS A 118 8.13 9.54 -2.04
CA HIS A 118 9.41 8.88 -1.85
C HIS A 118 9.36 7.37 -2.08
N GLN A 119 8.25 6.71 -1.75
CA GLN A 119 8.10 5.28 -2.03
C GLN A 119 8.05 5.04 -3.55
N LEU A 120 7.17 5.75 -4.26
CA LEU A 120 6.93 5.60 -5.70
C LEU A 120 8.19 5.75 -6.57
N TYR A 121 9.14 6.59 -6.14
CA TYR A 121 10.32 6.96 -6.94
C TYR A 121 11.66 6.51 -6.31
N SER A 122 11.62 5.60 -5.33
CA SER A 122 12.83 5.13 -4.62
C SER A 122 13.74 4.23 -5.45
N ALA A 123 13.19 3.41 -6.35
CA ALA A 123 13.92 2.60 -7.31
C ALA A 123 12.95 2.08 -8.40
N GLN A 124 13.00 2.66 -9.59
CA GLN A 124 12.19 2.20 -10.73
C GLN A 124 13.07 1.41 -11.70
N PRO A 125 12.79 0.11 -11.95
CA PRO A 125 13.52 -0.65 -12.95
C PRO A 125 13.28 -0.04 -14.33
N ALA A 126 14.35 0.17 -15.10
CA ALA A 126 14.23 0.72 -16.45
C ALA A 126 13.45 -0.21 -17.40
N ASP A 127 13.52 -1.51 -17.14
CA ASP A 127 13.08 -2.57 -18.06
C ASP A 127 11.55 -2.77 -18.10
N VAL A 128 10.81 -2.14 -17.19
CA VAL A 128 9.34 -2.28 -17.10
C VAL A 128 8.60 -0.94 -17.25
N LYS A 129 9.30 0.14 -17.61
CA LYS A 129 8.74 1.49 -17.69
C LYS A 129 7.54 1.63 -18.63
N ASP A 130 7.48 0.82 -19.67
CA ASP A 130 6.38 0.85 -20.64
C ASP A 130 5.11 0.15 -20.13
N ARG A 131 5.21 -0.64 -19.05
CA ARG A 131 4.10 -1.43 -18.50
C ARG A 131 3.81 -1.15 -17.03
N VAL A 132 4.64 -0.39 -16.32
CA VAL A 132 4.43 0.01 -14.93
C VAL A 132 4.56 1.52 -14.80
N ALA A 133 3.43 2.17 -14.56
CA ALA A 133 3.34 3.59 -14.25
C ALA A 133 3.18 3.82 -12.74
N PHE A 134 3.56 5.00 -12.27
CA PHE A 134 3.45 5.40 -10.88
C PHE A 134 2.62 6.68 -10.75
N GLN A 135 1.70 6.70 -9.80
CA GLN A 135 0.80 7.84 -9.57
C GLN A 135 0.73 8.14 -8.07
N GLN A 136 1.06 9.37 -7.69
CA GLN A 136 0.78 9.80 -6.32
C GLN A 136 -0.73 9.92 -6.12
N TYR A 137 -1.25 9.27 -5.09
CA TYR A 137 -2.69 9.19 -4.85
C TYR A 137 -3.01 9.02 -3.37
N ASP A 138 -3.96 9.82 -2.89
CA ASP A 138 -4.58 9.65 -1.58
C ASP A 138 -5.75 8.67 -1.71
N TYR A 139 -5.51 7.44 -1.25
CA TYR A 139 -6.47 6.33 -1.30
C TYR A 139 -7.69 6.49 -0.40
N THR A 140 -7.83 7.60 0.32
CA THR A 140 -9.07 7.98 1.03
C THR A 140 -10.01 8.85 0.19
N THR A 141 -9.56 9.31 -0.98
CA THR A 141 -10.35 10.07 -1.95
C THR A 141 -10.95 9.15 -3.02
N PRO A 142 -11.98 9.55 -3.81
CA PRO A 142 -12.54 8.67 -4.84
C PRO A 142 -11.50 8.21 -5.87
N GLN A 143 -11.50 6.92 -6.23
CA GLN A 143 -10.51 6.33 -7.14
C GLN A 143 -10.53 7.00 -8.53
N PRO A 144 -9.42 7.66 -8.96
CA PRO A 144 -9.35 8.40 -10.22
C PRO A 144 -9.29 7.50 -11.46
N ILE A 145 -8.67 6.32 -11.35
CA ILE A 145 -8.63 5.35 -12.45
C ILE A 145 -9.88 4.50 -12.36
N ARG A 146 -10.87 4.81 -13.20
CA ARG A 146 -12.19 4.15 -13.15
C ARG A 146 -12.33 3.02 -14.16
N ASP A 147 -11.36 2.79 -15.01
CA ASP A 147 -11.41 1.88 -16.15
C ASP A 147 -10.39 0.73 -16.02
N ALA A 148 -9.98 0.35 -14.81
CA ALA A 148 -9.11 -0.81 -14.60
C ALA A 148 -9.90 -2.13 -14.55
N GLY A 149 -9.36 -3.23 -15.06
CA GLY A 149 -9.97 -4.55 -14.88
C GLY A 149 -9.74 -5.10 -13.48
N VAL A 150 -8.60 -4.78 -12.87
CA VAL A 150 -8.23 -5.26 -11.54
C VAL A 150 -7.78 -4.11 -10.66
N TYR A 151 -8.31 -4.05 -9.43
CA TYR A 151 -7.80 -3.20 -8.36
C TYR A 151 -7.24 -4.09 -7.25
N ILE A 152 -6.04 -3.78 -6.78
CA ILE A 152 -5.33 -4.55 -5.76
C ILE A 152 -5.11 -3.66 -4.54
N PHE A 153 -5.51 -4.15 -3.37
CA PHE A 153 -5.02 -3.66 -2.08
C PHE A 153 -4.17 -4.74 -1.43
N ARG A 154 -2.94 -4.41 -1.05
CA ARG A 154 -2.04 -5.34 -0.37
C ARG A 154 -1.52 -4.76 0.93
N ILE A 155 -1.82 -5.44 2.05
CA ILE A 155 -1.35 -5.09 3.39
C ILE A 155 -1.59 -3.59 3.65
N ALA A 156 -2.83 -3.16 3.43
CA ALA A 156 -3.17 -1.74 3.34
C ALA A 156 -4.22 -1.34 4.39
N PHE A 157 -5.09 -2.27 4.80
CA PHE A 157 -6.17 -2.07 5.76
C PHE A 157 -5.76 -2.35 7.21
N HIS A 158 -4.66 -3.06 7.48
CA HIS A 158 -4.21 -3.41 8.84
C HIS A 158 -3.85 -2.21 9.76
N ASN A 159 -3.77 -0.99 9.23
CA ASN A 159 -3.35 0.18 10.00
C ASN A 159 -4.40 0.62 11.04
N ASN A 160 -5.66 0.77 10.65
CA ASN A 160 -6.81 1.01 11.53
C ASN A 160 -8.15 0.96 10.76
N ASP A 161 -9.24 0.66 11.47
CA ASP A 161 -10.59 0.51 10.91
C ASP A 161 -11.14 1.78 10.25
N GLU A 162 -10.88 2.96 10.81
CA GLU A 162 -11.43 4.22 10.28
C GLU A 162 -10.87 4.52 8.88
N GLU A 163 -9.55 4.41 8.72
CA GLU A 163 -8.89 4.56 7.43
C GLU A 163 -9.28 3.44 6.47
N ALA A 164 -9.37 2.20 6.93
CA ALA A 164 -9.81 1.08 6.10
C ALA A 164 -11.21 1.32 5.52
N MET A 165 -12.15 1.82 6.34
CA MET A 165 -13.48 2.20 5.87
C MET A 165 -13.44 3.33 4.85
N LYS A 166 -12.58 4.34 5.02
CA LYS A 166 -12.42 5.42 4.02
C LYS A 166 -11.91 4.88 2.69
N MET A 167 -10.89 4.01 2.74
CA MET A 167 -10.32 3.37 1.56
C MET A 167 -11.33 2.49 0.81
N LEU A 168 -12.11 1.68 1.53
CA LEU A 168 -13.16 0.86 0.94
C LEU A 168 -14.26 1.73 0.30
N ARG A 169 -14.69 2.81 0.97
CA ARG A 169 -15.67 3.75 0.38
C ARG A 169 -15.13 4.41 -0.88
N ALA A 170 -13.87 4.82 -0.88
CA ALA A 170 -13.20 5.44 -2.02
C ALA A 170 -13.21 4.54 -3.26
N ILE A 171 -12.95 3.23 -3.11
CA ILE A 171 -12.95 2.29 -4.23
C ILE A 171 -14.37 1.85 -4.62
N ILE A 172 -15.27 1.59 -3.66
CA ILE A 172 -16.64 1.11 -3.93
C ILE A 172 -17.40 2.06 -4.86
N LEU A 173 -17.24 3.38 -4.70
CA LEU A 173 -17.85 4.37 -5.59
C LEU A 173 -17.42 4.22 -7.06
N THR A 174 -16.26 3.65 -7.32
CA THR A 174 -15.81 3.31 -8.68
C THR A 174 -16.43 2.00 -9.14
N LEU A 175 -16.41 0.96 -8.29
CA LEU A 175 -16.92 -0.37 -8.62
C LEU A 175 -18.43 -0.35 -8.89
N GLU A 176 -19.24 0.32 -8.06
CA GLU A 176 -20.70 0.40 -8.22
C GLU A 176 -21.15 1.16 -9.47
N SER A 177 -20.30 2.06 -9.98
CA SER A 177 -20.63 2.86 -11.17
C SER A 177 -20.43 2.13 -12.49
N ARG A 178 -19.97 0.87 -12.43
CA ARG A 178 -19.52 0.09 -13.58
C ARG A 178 -20.44 -1.09 -13.84
N SER A 179 -20.63 -1.38 -15.13
CA SER A 179 -21.43 -2.51 -15.62
C SER A 179 -20.58 -3.59 -16.29
N ASP A 180 -19.28 -3.35 -16.44
CA ASP A 180 -18.31 -4.28 -17.01
C ASP A 180 -17.64 -5.13 -15.93
N ASP A 181 -17.11 -6.29 -16.32
CA ASP A 181 -16.42 -7.19 -15.41
C ASP A 181 -15.14 -6.56 -14.86
N HIS A 182 -15.01 -6.59 -13.54
CA HIS A 182 -13.86 -6.08 -12.83
C HIS A 182 -13.66 -6.85 -11.53
N VAL A 183 -12.42 -6.86 -11.04
CA VAL A 183 -12.03 -7.61 -9.85
C VAL A 183 -11.40 -6.67 -8.82
N LEU A 184 -11.84 -6.81 -7.57
CA LEU A 184 -11.15 -6.24 -6.42
C LEU A 184 -10.43 -7.37 -5.69
N LEU A 185 -9.10 -7.31 -5.64
CA LEU A 185 -8.27 -8.23 -4.89
C LEU A 185 -7.80 -7.57 -3.60
N ILE A 186 -8.09 -8.21 -2.47
CA ILE A 186 -7.65 -7.78 -1.15
C ILE A 186 -6.73 -8.87 -0.60
N ASN A 187 -5.48 -8.51 -0.35
CA ASN A 187 -4.45 -9.37 0.24
C ASN A 187 -3.87 -8.67 1.47
N ASP A 188 -4.53 -8.79 2.62
CA ASP A 188 -4.10 -8.25 3.92
C ASP A 188 -3.68 -9.37 4.88
#